data_AF-A0A7G2RR55-F1
#
_entry.id   AF-A0A7G2RR55-F1
#
_cell.length_a   1.000
_cell.length_b   1.000
_cell.length_c   1.000
_cell.angle_alpha   90.00
_cell.angle_beta   90.00
_cell.angle_gamma   90.00
#
_symmetry.space_group_name_H-M   'P 1'
#
loop_
_entity.id
_entity.type
_entity.pdbx_description
1 polymer ?
#
loop_
_entity_poly.entity_id
_entity_poly.type
_entity_poly.pdbx_seq_one_letter_code
_entity_poly.pdbx_strand_id
1 'polypeptide(L)'
;MSGVRTVEDIDNERDDVLKDREYMLLGTSTWIDIRNLTVNVQRVGNGVKVDIWPRELMRGYEPIASVEVPFREGKDNDNSGGW
;
A
#
# COMPACT_ATOMS: atom_id res chain seq x y z
N MET A 1 -33.96 15.01 -11.82
CA MET A 1 -34.21 14.21 -10.59
C MET A 1 -32.85 13.77 -10.07
N SER A 2 -32.44 14.28 -8.90
CA SER A 2 -31.18 13.88 -8.26
C SER A 2 -31.44 12.56 -7.53
N GLY A 3 -30.91 11.45 -8.04
CA GLY A 3 -31.04 10.14 -7.41
C GLY A 3 -30.17 10.10 -6.16
N VAL A 4 -30.79 9.75 -5.01
CA VAL A 4 -30.05 9.47 -3.78
C VAL A 4 -29.22 8.22 -4.04
N ARG A 5 -27.89 8.36 -4.06
CA ARG A 5 -26.96 7.24 -4.18
C ARG A 5 -27.07 6.39 -2.91
N THR A 6 -27.20 5.08 -3.09
CA THR A 6 -27.19 4.14 -1.97
C THR A 6 -25.75 3.96 -1.46
N VAL A 7 -25.59 3.47 -0.23
CA VAL A 7 -24.26 3.18 0.35
C VAL A 7 -23.53 2.12 -0.48
N GLU A 8 -24.27 1.16 -1.03
CA GLU A 8 -23.75 0.13 -1.93
C GLU A 8 -23.23 0.73 -3.25
N ASP A 9 -23.90 1.74 -3.81
CA ASP A 9 -23.42 2.43 -5.02
C ASP A 9 -22.08 3.16 -4.78
N ILE A 10 -21.90 3.72 -3.57
CA ILE A 10 -20.68 4.42 -3.17
C ILE A 10 -19.53 3.44 -2.91
N ASP A 11 -19.82 2.29 -2.30
CA ASP A 11 -18.82 1.25 -2.03
C ASP A 11 -18.36 0.57 -3.34
N ASN A 12 -19.27 0.32 -4.28
CA ASN A 12 -18.93 -0.22 -5.61
C ASN A 12 -18.06 0.74 -6.44
N GLU A 13 -18.39 2.04 -6.48
CA GLU A 13 -17.53 3.05 -7.12
C GLU A 13 -16.14 3.14 -6.45
N ARG A 14 -16.07 2.95 -5.13
CA ARG A 14 -14.80 2.98 -4.39
C ARG A 14 -13.90 1.80 -4.69
N ASP A 15 -14.47 0.60 -4.79
CA ASP A 15 -13.74 -0.62 -5.11
C ASP A 15 -13.17 -0.57 -6.53
N ASP A 16 -13.86 0.10 -7.45
CA ASP A 16 -13.39 0.30 -8.82
C ASP A 16 -12.29 1.39 -8.92
N VAL A 17 -12.35 2.44 -8.08
CA VAL A 17 -11.32 3.51 -8.07
C VAL A 17 -9.99 3.08 -7.41
N LEU A 18 -10.04 2.07 -6.53
CA LEU A 18 -8.88 1.58 -5.77
C LEU A 18 -8.19 0.37 -6.41
N LYS A 19 -8.83 -0.35 -7.33
CA LYS A 19 -8.30 -1.59 -7.92
C LYS A 19 -7.05 -1.40 -8.79
N ASP A 20 -6.90 -0.24 -9.43
CA ASP A 20 -5.88 -0.03 -10.47
C ASP A 20 -4.85 1.06 -10.14
N ARG A 21 -4.76 1.49 -8.87
CA ARG A 21 -3.78 2.52 -8.47
C ARG A 21 -2.45 1.89 -8.08
N GLU A 22 -1.51 1.96 -9.00
CA GLU A 22 -0.10 1.70 -8.71
C GLU A 22 0.52 2.93 -8.03
N TYR A 23 1.13 2.72 -6.87
CA TYR A 23 1.86 3.75 -6.15
C TYR A 23 3.35 3.46 -6.24
N MET A 24 4.11 4.39 -6.81
CA MET A 24 5.57 4.32 -6.80
C MET A 24 6.12 5.02 -5.55
N LEU A 25 6.95 4.32 -4.79
CA LEU A 25 7.62 4.89 -3.62
C LEU A 25 8.70 5.89 -4.06
N LEU A 26 8.38 7.19 -4.02
CA LEU A 26 9.34 8.26 -4.25
C LEU A 26 10.04 8.60 -2.92
N GLY A 27 11.09 7.85 -2.57
CA GLY A 27 11.91 8.13 -1.39
C GLY A 27 12.11 6.92 -0.47
N THR A 28 12.34 7.18 0.82
CA THR A 28 12.61 6.14 1.83
C THR A 28 11.35 5.63 2.51
N SER A 29 10.26 6.41 2.55
CA SER A 29 8.96 5.98 3.08
C SER A 29 7.80 6.77 2.49
N THR A 30 6.60 6.18 2.54
CA THR A 30 5.33 6.86 2.22
C THR A 30 4.22 6.40 3.16
N TRP A 31 3.31 7.32 3.45
CA TRP A 31 2.17 7.08 4.33
C TRP A 31 0.88 7.18 3.50
N ILE A 32 0.06 6.15 3.59
CA ILE A 32 -1.16 5.98 2.81
C ILE A 32 -2.32 5.82 3.79
N ASP A 33 -3.22 6.80 3.81
CA ASP A 33 -4.43 6.73 4.64
C ASP A 33 -5.55 5.99 3.91
N ILE A 34 -6.06 4.93 4.51
CA ILE A 34 -7.13 4.07 3.98
C ILE A 34 -8.22 3.94 5.03
N ARG A 35 -9.32 4.70 4.89
CA ARG A 35 -10.43 4.74 5.88
C ARG A 35 -9.91 4.93 7.32
N ASN A 36 -10.00 3.87 8.13
CA ASN A 36 -9.68 3.83 9.57
C ASN A 36 -8.28 3.25 9.83
N LEU A 37 -7.47 3.13 8.79
CA LEU A 37 -6.10 2.65 8.84
C LEU A 37 -5.16 3.64 8.18
N THR A 38 -3.92 3.62 8.63
CA THR A 38 -2.81 4.30 8.00
C THR A 38 -1.73 3.27 7.71
N VAL A 39 -1.31 3.15 6.45
CA VAL A 39 -0.27 2.22 6.01
C VAL A 39 1.01 3.00 5.77
N ASN A 40 2.10 2.59 6.40
CA ASN A 40 3.43 3.13 6.15
C ASN A 40 4.26 2.11 5.39
N VAL A 41 4.62 2.44 4.16
CA VAL A 41 5.52 1.62 3.33
C VAL A 41 6.91 2.24 3.40
N GLN A 42 7.89 1.48 3.85
CA GLN A 42 9.26 1.92 4.08
C GLN A 42 10.22 1.07 3.25
N ARG A 43 11.18 1.72 2.59
CA ARG A 43 12.36 1.02 2.07
C ARG A 43 13.31 0.79 3.23
N VAL A 44 13.59 -0.48 3.51
CA VAL A 44 14.61 -0.91 4.47
C VAL A 44 15.80 -1.48 3.70
N GLY A 45 16.96 -1.64 4.36
CA GLY A 45 18.25 -1.87 3.71
C GLY A 45 18.21 -2.72 2.43
N ASN A 46 17.75 -3.96 2.55
CA ASN A 46 17.60 -4.90 1.43
C ASN A 46 16.14 -5.28 1.18
N GLY A 47 15.15 -4.42 1.43
CA GLY A 47 13.76 -4.81 1.28
C GLY A 47 12.73 -3.70 1.47
N VAL A 48 11.52 -4.15 1.74
CA VAL A 48 10.38 -3.29 2.07
C VAL A 48 9.80 -3.73 3.39
N LYS A 49 9.50 -2.77 4.25
CA LYS A 49 8.69 -2.95 5.44
C LYS A 49 7.37 -2.22 5.26
N VAL A 50 6.27 -2.88 5.62
CA VAL A 50 4.93 -2.29 5.62
C VAL A 50 4.36 -2.40 7.02
N ASP A 51 4.04 -1.26 7.61
CA ASP A 51 3.38 -1.16 8.91
C ASP A 51 1.93 -0.68 8.73
N ILE A 52 0.99 -1.36 9.38
CA ILE A 52 -0.42 -0.99 9.38
C ILE A 52 -0.78 -0.42 10.76
N TRP A 53 -1.24 0.82 10.77
CA TRP A 53 -1.59 1.58 11.97
C TRP A 53 -3.09 1.83 12.03
N PRO A 54 -3.68 2.00 13.24
CA PRO A 54 -5.00 2.60 13.35
C PRO A 54 -4.91 4.07 12.92
N ARG A 55 -5.98 4.61 12.31
CA ARG A 55 -6.04 6.01 11.85
C ARG A 55 -5.73 7.01 12.96
N GLU A 56 -6.20 6.74 14.17
CA GLU A 56 -5.85 7.53 15.33
C GLU A 56 -4.44 7.11 15.78
N LEU A 57 -3.43 7.77 15.21
CA LEU A 57 -2.05 7.66 15.66
C LEU A 57 -1.93 8.23 17.08
N MET A 58 -2.27 7.40 18.05
CA MET A 58 -2.12 7.68 19.47
C MET A 58 -0.64 7.50 19.83
N ARG A 59 -0.04 8.50 20.48
CA ARG A 59 1.36 8.41 20.93
C ARG A 59 1.54 7.17 21.80
N GLY A 60 2.57 6.37 21.50
CA GLY A 60 2.97 5.19 22.29
C GLY A 60 2.36 3.87 21.83
N TYR A 61 1.61 3.84 20.72
CA TYR A 61 1.12 2.60 20.13
C TYR A 61 2.13 1.99 19.15
N GLU A 62 2.05 0.67 18.98
CA GLU A 62 2.76 -0.09 17.96
C GLU A 62 1.84 -0.33 16.74
N PRO A 63 2.39 -0.65 15.56
CA PRO A 63 1.58 -1.09 14.43
C PRO A 63 0.67 -2.28 14.82
N ILE A 64 -0.54 -2.31 14.27
CA ILE A 64 -1.46 -3.46 14.38
C ILE A 64 -0.86 -4.69 13.69
N ALA A 65 -0.15 -4.44 12.59
CA ALA A 65 0.56 -5.46 11.85
C ALA A 65 1.80 -4.86 11.19
N SER A 66 2.85 -5.66 11.12
CA SER A 66 4.08 -5.34 10.41
C SER A 66 4.48 -6.53 9.54
N VAL A 67 4.87 -6.25 8.32
CA VAL A 67 5.50 -7.23 7.43
C VAL A 67 6.78 -6.64 6.88
N GLU A 68 7.85 -7.44 6.85
CA GLU A 68 9.11 -7.07 6.25
C GLU A 68 9.52 -8.16 5.26
N VAL A 69 9.81 -7.73 4.03
CA VAL A 69 10.14 -8.63 2.93
C VAL A 69 11.45 -8.16 2.29
N PRO A 70 12.48 -9.01 2.24
CA PRO A 70 13.68 -8.66 1.50
C PRO A 70 13.39 -8.63 -0.01
N PHE A 71 14.00 -7.69 -0.72
CA PHE A 71 14.14 -7.80 -2.17
C PHE A 71 14.88 -9.10 -2.46
N ARG A 72 14.25 -9.98 -3.23
CA ARG A 72 15.00 -11.10 -3.81
C ARG A 72 15.90 -10.50 -4.87
N GLU A 73 17.22 -10.68 -4.73
CA GLU A 73 18.12 -10.46 -5.86
C GLU A 73 17.58 -11.27 -7.04
N GLY A 74 17.28 -10.58 -8.13
CA GLY A 74 16.52 -11.15 -9.23
C GLY A 74 17.20 -12.40 -9.80
N LYS A 75 16.39 -13.45 -9.99
CA LYS A 75 16.53 -14.33 -11.16
C LYS A 75 15.86 -13.69 -12.39
N ASP A 76 15.96 -12.37 -12.52
CA ASP A 76 15.26 -11.61 -13.56
C ASP A 76 16.22 -11.21 -14.71
N ASN A 77 17.49 -11.65 -14.68
CA ASN A 77 18.52 -11.34 -15.69
C ASN A 77 19.03 -12.54 -16.50
N ASP A 78 18.44 -13.73 -16.42
CA ASP A 78 18.88 -14.90 -17.19
C ASP A 78 18.29 -14.99 -18.61
N ASN A 79 17.83 -13.86 -19.19
CA ASN A 79 17.52 -13.83 -20.62
C ASN A 79 18.80 -13.52 -21.41
N SER A 80 19.68 -14.52 -21.45
CA SER A 80 20.79 -14.65 -22.40
C SER A 80 20.24 -14.93 -23.81
N GLY A 81 19.50 -13.97 -24.35
CA GLY A 81 19.12 -13.92 -25.75
C GLY A 81 20.29 -13.34 -26.54
N GLY A 82 21.12 -14.23 -27.09
CA GLY A 82 22.08 -13.86 -28.12
C GLY A 82 21.40 -13.12 -29.27
N TRP A 83 22.03 -12.03 -29.68
CA TRP A 83 21.89 -11.44 -31.01
C TRP A 83 23.22 -11.62 -31.74
#